data_AF-A0A3D0HX48-F1
#
_entry.id   AF-A0A3D0HX48-F1
#
_cell.length_a   1.000
_cell.length_b   1.000
_cell.length_c   1.000
_cell.angle_alpha   90.00
_cell.angle_beta   90.00
_cell.angle_gamma   90.00
#
_symmetry.space_group_name_H-M   'P 1'
#
loop_
_entity.id
_entity.type
_entity.pdbx_description
1 polymer ?
#
loop_
_entity_poly.entity_id
_entity_poly.type
_entity_poly.pdbx_seq_one_letter_code
_entity_poly.pdbx_strand_id
1 'polypeptide(L)' 'MLLFINTIHQVFNNLHRCETLVINLIGATSTNTGLTVKANLDEKIYKTGIKITEQEKQSLNIKRNDFHGRWNYRISPNL' A
#
# COMPACT_ATOMS: atom_id res chain seq x y z
N MET A 1 -3.60 -35.39 5.36
CA MET A 1 -3.79 -34.44 4.23
C MET A 1 -4.87 -33.39 4.48
N LEU A 2 -5.92 -33.66 5.28
CA LEU A 2 -6.96 -32.68 5.64
C LEU A 2 -6.52 -31.60 6.68
N LEU A 3 -5.53 -31.88 7.53
CA LEU A 3 -5.01 -30.91 8.51
C LEU A 3 -4.21 -29.74 7.89
N PHE A 4 -3.65 -29.93 6.68
CA PHE A 4 -2.90 -28.89 5.97
C PHE A 4 -3.81 -27.84 5.30
N ILE A 5 -4.98 -28.26 4.79
CA ILE A 5 -5.93 -27.36 4.11
C ILE A 5 -6.60 -26.41 5.11
N ASN A 6 -7.00 -26.92 6.29
CA ASN A 6 -7.60 -26.09 7.33
C ASN A 6 -6.63 -25.03 7.87
N THR A 7 -5.33 -25.37 7.97
CA THR A 7 -4.31 -24.45 8.44
C THR A 7 -4.09 -23.29 7.45
N ILE A 8 -4.10 -23.55 6.13
CA ILE A 8 -3.98 -22.48 5.12
C ILE A 8 -5.23 -21.59 5.09
N HIS A 9 -6.43 -22.17 5.19
CA HIS A 9 -7.67 -21.39 5.26
C HIS A 9 -7.68 -20.49 6.51
N GLN A 10 -7.21 -20.99 7.65
CA GLN A 10 -7.16 -20.25 8.91
C GLN A 10 -6.10 -19.14 8.89
N VAL A 11 -4.95 -19.35 8.24
CA VAL A 11 -3.94 -18.30 8.00
C VAL A 11 -4.48 -17.20 7.09
N PHE A 12 -5.19 -17.57 6.02
CA PHE A 12 -5.82 -16.62 5.09
C PHE A 12 -6.91 -15.77 5.77
N ASN A 13 -7.77 -16.40 6.58
CA ASN A 13 -8.78 -15.68 7.38
C ASN A 13 -8.17 -14.76 8.45
N ASN A 14 -7.04 -15.14 9.04
CA ASN A 14 -6.31 -14.26 9.96
C ASN A 14 -5.67 -13.07 9.24
N LEU A 15 -5.24 -13.24 7.97
CA LEU A 15 -4.70 -12.16 7.16
C LEU A 15 -5.76 -11.10 6.85
N HIS A 16 -6.96 -11.52 6.43
CA HIS A 16 -8.11 -10.63 6.22
C HIS A 16 -8.53 -9.87 7.49
N ARG A 17 -8.33 -10.48 8.68
CA ARG A 17 -8.63 -9.83 9.95
C ARG A 17 -7.68 -8.66 10.23
N CYS A 18 -6.41 -8.75 9.83
CA CYS A 18 -5.44 -7.67 10.00
C CYS A 18 -5.68 -6.49 9.06
N GLU A 19 -6.05 -6.75 7.81
CA GLU A 19 -6.38 -5.71 6.82
C GLU A 19 -7.55 -4.85 7.31
N THR A 20 -8.61 -5.50 7.79
CA THR A 20 -9.80 -4.84 8.33
C THR A 20 -9.48 -3.98 9.56
N LEU A 21 -8.59 -4.45 10.44
CA LEU A 21 -8.14 -3.67 11.61
C LEU A 21 -7.41 -2.40 11.18
N VAL A 22 -6.48 -2.50 10.22
CA VAL A 22 -5.73 -1.34 9.73
C VAL A 22 -6.67 -0.32 9.07
N ILE A 23 -7.62 -0.78 8.25
CA ILE A 23 -8.61 0.09 7.61
C ILE A 23 -9.44 0.84 8.65
N ASN A 24 -9.94 0.14 9.67
CA ASN A 24 -10.73 0.77 10.73
C ASN A 24 -9.93 1.81 11.52
N LEU A 25 -8.65 1.53 11.82
CA LEU A 25 -7.77 2.47 12.52
C LEU A 25 -7.50 3.73 11.71
N ILE A 26 -7.22 3.59 10.40
CA ILE A 26 -7.00 4.74 9.52
C ILE A 26 -8.29 5.56 9.36
N GLY A 27 -9.41 4.89 9.13
CA GLY A 27 -10.71 5.52 8.93
C GLY A 27 -11.25 6.27 10.15
N ALA A 28 -10.80 5.91 11.36
CA ALA A 28 -11.15 6.61 12.60
C ALA A 28 -10.42 7.95 12.77
N THR A 29 -9.46 8.29 11.90
CA THR A 29 -8.68 9.53 12.02
C THR A 29 -9.45 10.74 11.49
N SER A 30 -9.49 11.82 12.28
CA SER A 30 -10.05 13.11 11.89
C SER A 30 -9.12 14.27 12.28
N THR A 31 -9.25 15.40 11.59
CA THR A 31 -8.56 16.65 11.98
C THR A 31 -9.41 17.47 12.94
N ASN A 32 -8.79 18.34 13.73
CA ASN A 32 -9.50 19.31 14.59
C ASN A 32 -10.42 20.25 13.79
N THR A 33 -10.18 20.41 12.49
CA THR A 33 -10.99 21.20 11.55
C THR A 33 -12.13 20.43 10.90
N GLY A 34 -12.33 19.15 11.26
CA GLY A 34 -13.48 18.35 10.83
C GLY A 34 -13.28 17.52 9.56
N LEU A 35 -12.06 17.41 9.03
CA LEU A 35 -11.78 16.49 7.91
C LEU A 35 -11.72 15.05 8.41
N THR A 36 -12.29 14.12 7.65
CA THR A 36 -12.29 12.68 7.95
C THR A 36 -11.55 11.89 6.88
N VAL A 37 -10.89 10.81 7.28
CA VAL A 37 -10.19 9.92 6.36
C VAL A 37 -11.09 8.73 6.00
N LYS A 38 -11.16 8.39 4.71
CA LYS A 38 -11.81 7.16 4.24
C LYS A 38 -10.74 6.19 3.75
N ALA A 39 -10.71 4.98 4.30
CA ALA A 39 -9.83 3.90 3.88
C ALA A 39 -10.66 2.72 3.44
N ASN A 40 -10.24 2.04 2.37
CA ASN A 40 -10.89 0.85 1.84
C ASN A 40 -9.82 -0.13 1.37
N LEU A 41 -10.14 -1.43 1.39
CA LEU A 41 -9.28 -2.44 0.79
C LEU A 41 -9.42 -2.37 -0.73
N ASP A 42 -8.29 -2.34 -1.44
CA ASP A 42 -8.27 -2.54 -2.89
C ASP A 42 -7.86 -4.00 -3.17
N GLU A 43 -8.85 -4.84 -3.45
CA GLU A 43 -8.65 -6.27 -3.75
C GLU A 43 -8.27 -6.53 -5.21
N LYS A 44 -8.06 -5.47 -6.01
CA LYS A 44 -7.67 -5.63 -7.42
C LYS A 44 -6.32 -6.32 -7.51
N ILE A 45 -6.26 -7.31 -8.40
CA ILE A 45 -5.02 -7.98 -8.77
C ILE A 45 -4.35 -7.15 -9.87
N TYR A 46 -3.27 -6.48 -9.50
CA TYR A 46 -2.43 -5.76 -10.44
C TYR A 46 -1.37 -6.69 -11.01
N LYS A 47 -1.25 -6.73 -12.34
CA LYS A 47 -0.14 -7.45 -12.99
C LYS A 47 1.18 -6.78 -12.58
N THR A 48 2.12 -7.56 -12.12
CA THR A 48 3.46 -7.06 -11.79
C THR A 48 4.22 -6.67 -13.06
N GLY A 49 4.76 -5.45 -13.06
CA GLY A 49 5.93 -5.08 -13.83
C GLY A 49 5.67 -4.61 -15.26
N ILE A 50 5.97 -3.33 -15.50
CA ILE A 50 6.62 -2.93 -16.74
C ILE A 50 8.12 -2.94 -16.42
N LYS A 51 8.91 -3.72 -17.16
CA LYS A 51 10.37 -3.65 -17.05
C LYS A 51 10.80 -2.33 -17.70
N ILE A 52 11.23 -1.39 -16.88
CA ILE A 52 11.89 -0.18 -17.32
C ILE A 52 13.40 -0.36 -17.17
N THR A 53 14.15 0.23 -18.07
CA THR A 53 15.61 0.31 -18.02
C THR A 53 16.05 1.21 -16.87
N GLU A 54 17.30 1.05 -16.41
CA GLU A 54 17.86 1.97 -15.41
C GLU A 54 17.95 3.40 -15.95
N GLN A 55 18.15 3.58 -17.26
CA GLN A 55 18.10 4.89 -17.91
C GLN A 55 16.72 5.55 -17.79
N GLU A 56 15.64 4.82 -18.09
CA GLU A 56 14.26 5.31 -17.94
C GLU A 56 13.91 5.61 -16.48
N LYS A 57 14.48 4.86 -15.53
CA LYS A 57 14.28 5.12 -14.11
C LYS A 57 15.03 6.36 -13.63
N GLN A 58 16.23 6.60 -14.14
CA GLN A 58 17.04 7.79 -13.84
C GLN A 58 16.50 9.06 -14.50
N SER A 59 15.79 8.94 -15.63
CA SER A 59 15.16 10.09 -16.29
C SER A 59 13.93 10.62 -15.55
N LEU A 60 13.34 9.84 -14.63
CA LEU A 60 12.25 10.30 -13.79
C LEU A 60 12.75 11.35 -12.80
N ASN A 61 12.12 12.53 -12.78
CA ASN A 61 12.38 13.54 -11.76
C ASN A 61 11.76 13.16 -10.41
N ILE A 62 12.39 12.21 -9.71
CA ILE A 62 11.98 11.74 -8.39
C ILE A 62 12.79 12.45 -7.31
N LYS A 63 12.11 13.27 -6.49
CA LYS A 63 12.67 13.81 -5.25
C LYS A 63 12.20 13.00 -4.05
N ARG A 64 13.12 12.30 -3.38
CA ARG A 64 12.82 11.56 -2.15
C ARG A 64 12.61 12.53 -0.99
N ASN A 65 11.70 12.19 -0.09
CA ASN A 65 11.45 12.95 1.12
C ASN A 65 12.49 12.59 2.20
N ASP A 66 12.89 13.56 3.03
CA ASP A 66 13.80 13.32 4.15
C ASP A 66 13.16 12.37 5.18
N PHE A 67 11.84 12.48 5.35
CA PHE A 67 11.05 11.56 6.17
C PHE A 67 10.60 10.36 5.34
N HIS A 68 11.20 9.20 5.61
CA HIS A 68 10.92 7.92 4.94
C HIS A 68 11.10 7.96 3.41
N GLY A 69 12.17 8.54 2.90
CA GLY A 69 12.44 8.68 1.45
C GLY A 69 12.49 7.39 0.62
N ARG A 70 12.53 6.23 1.28
CA ARG A 70 12.32 4.93 0.61
C ARG A 70 10.89 4.75 0.09
N TRP A 71 9.91 5.32 0.80
CA TRP A 71 8.49 5.17 0.55
C TRP A 71 7.87 6.50 0.06
N ASN A 72 8.30 7.61 0.67
CA ASN A 72 7.78 8.93 0.41
C ASN A 72 8.65 9.66 -0.61
N TYR A 73 8.08 9.95 -1.77
CA TYR A 73 8.75 10.69 -2.84
C TYR A 73 7.75 11.57 -3.59
N ARG A 74 8.28 12.53 -4.35
CA ARG A 74 7.53 13.36 -5.30
C ARG A 74 8.07 13.12 -6.70
N ILE A 75 7.19 12.97 -7.67
CA ILE A 75 7.52 12.99 -9.09
C ILE A 75 7.06 14.34 -9.65
N SER A 76 7.86 14.96 -10.50
CA SER A 76 7.52 16.22 -11.17
C SER A 76 7.70 16.10 -12.69
N PRO A 77 6.84 16.76 -13.50
CA PRO A 77 6.87 16.62 -14.96
C PRO A 77 8.09 17.29 -15.62
N ASN A 78 8.71 18.27 -14.95
CA ASN A 78 9.88 19.00 -15.43
C ASN A 78 11.06 18.72 -14.50
N LEU A 79 12.29 18.64 -15.03
CA LEU A 79 13.54 18.49 -14.27
C LEU A 79 13.93 19.78 -13.54
#